data_AF-A0A285PYQ6-F1
#
_entry.id   AF-A0A285PYQ6-F1
#
_cell.length_a   1.000
_cell.length_b   1.000
_cell.length_c   1.000
_cell.angle_alpha   90.00
_cell.angle_beta   90.00
_cell.angle_gamma   90.00
#
_symmetry.space_group_name_H-M   'P 1'
#
loop_
_entity.id
_entity.type
_entity.pdbx_description
1 polymer ?
#
loop_
_entity_poly.entity_id
_entity_poly.type
_entity_poly.pdbx_seq_one_letter_code
_entity_poly.pdbx_strand_id
1 'polypeptide(L)'
;MKLHFPIDQLWSQVRKMGAAERPYKLNVALADPLPDIVNRFNEGGAEIELKDVETMGGLLSSNGAQIVLYIPDQGQNIDQVLENGPDGKKVHVADCQTLEQMRQRNRFQRYRALVNTSGDFEVFGYSKNTFSSVEGSARLRVCINCLKHLNYRGYVSTPARKGEILSNFDLKNFFAHYSSLFRYLPKSFIEDKGGYAKNWKEVSAKFRESKNFVCESCKVDLKQAKGLLHTHHRDGNKRNNGEANLQALCADCHRKQPLHDHMYIKQRDMAIIQQFRKAQNIIGSTTSWDNLFELVDSAFEGLLRLYQKQGSAKPEIGYEVSGASGAVVAESEIAWPSAKFAVVGNPDDKRNLESMAWKAVTLEEALREFRDRK
;
A
#
# COMPACT_ATOMS: atom_id res chain seq x y z
N MET A 1 -7.30 27.71 12.63
CA MET A 1 -6.05 26.95 12.49
C MET A 1 -5.16 27.68 11.48
N LYS A 2 -4.00 28.22 11.87
CA LYS A 2 -3.04 28.79 10.89
C LYS A 2 -2.19 27.64 10.36
N LEU A 3 -2.31 27.33 9.08
CA LEU A 3 -1.43 26.38 8.40
C LEU A 3 -0.04 27.02 8.29
N HIS A 4 0.96 26.43 8.95
CA HIS A 4 2.35 26.80 8.71
C HIS A 4 2.80 26.12 7.42
N PHE A 5 2.78 26.86 6.32
CA PHE A 5 3.23 26.38 5.01
C PHE A 5 4.69 26.81 4.83
N PRO A 6 5.67 25.88 4.78
CA PRO A 6 7.08 26.21 4.66
C PRO A 6 7.39 26.62 3.21
N ILE A 7 6.99 27.84 2.85
CA ILE A 7 7.05 28.36 1.48
C ILE A 7 8.48 28.36 0.92
N ASP A 8 9.47 28.61 1.78
CA ASP A 8 10.88 28.60 1.39
C ASP A 8 11.36 27.19 1.02
N GLN A 9 10.85 26.17 1.71
CA GLN A 9 11.15 24.78 1.36
C GLN A 9 10.47 24.39 0.04
N LEU A 10 9.23 24.83 -0.19
CA LEU A 10 8.57 24.65 -1.50
C LEU A 10 9.42 25.27 -2.61
N TRP A 11 9.83 26.54 -2.46
CA TRP A 11 10.61 27.21 -3.48
C TRP A 11 12.02 26.62 -3.66
N SER A 12 12.62 26.08 -2.60
CA SER A 12 13.84 25.29 -2.70
C SER A 12 13.65 24.07 -3.60
N GLN A 13 12.54 23.34 -3.47
CA GLN A 13 12.23 22.21 -4.34
C GLN A 13 11.91 22.65 -5.78
N VAL A 14 11.13 23.72 -5.97
CA VAL A 14 10.82 24.28 -7.31
C VAL A 14 12.11 24.65 -8.06
N ARG A 15 13.06 25.28 -7.35
CA ARG A 15 14.39 25.59 -7.90
C ARG A 15 15.20 24.33 -8.22
N LYS A 16 15.16 23.32 -7.34
CA LYS A 16 15.76 22.00 -7.63
C LYS A 16 15.14 21.29 -8.83
N MET A 17 13.89 21.58 -9.17
CA MET A 17 13.24 21.05 -10.37
C MET A 17 13.51 21.90 -11.62
N GLY A 18 14.30 22.98 -11.51
CA GLY A 18 14.56 23.91 -12.61
C GLY A 18 13.31 24.66 -13.08
N ALA A 19 12.25 24.66 -12.27
CA ALA A 19 11.00 25.31 -12.59
C ALA A 19 11.03 26.78 -12.13
N ALA A 20 10.31 27.64 -12.86
CA ALA A 20 10.12 29.03 -12.46
C ALA A 20 9.11 29.13 -11.32
N GLU A 21 9.33 30.07 -10.39
CA GLU A 21 8.33 30.41 -9.39
C GLU A 21 7.07 30.91 -10.10
N ARG A 22 5.92 30.27 -9.84
CA ARG A 22 4.63 30.69 -10.38
C ARG A 22 3.75 31.20 -9.25
N PRO A 23 3.12 32.38 -9.38
CA PRO A 23 2.16 32.84 -8.39
C PRO A 23 1.04 31.81 -8.27
N TYR A 24 0.81 31.33 -7.04
CA TYR A 24 -0.26 30.40 -6.73
C TYR A 24 -1.27 31.07 -5.79
N LYS A 25 -2.53 30.68 -5.91
CA LYS A 25 -3.57 31.03 -4.92
C LYS A 25 -3.95 29.75 -4.19
N LEU A 26 -3.84 29.76 -2.85
CA LEU A 26 -4.40 28.71 -1.99
C LEU A 26 -5.93 28.83 -1.83
N ASN A 27 -6.59 29.37 -2.85
CA ASN A 27 -8.04 29.56 -2.89
C ASN A 27 -8.68 28.58 -3.88
N VAL A 28 -7.98 27.49 -4.22
CA VAL A 28 -8.63 26.36 -4.87
C VAL A 28 -9.57 25.78 -3.81
N ALA A 29 -10.86 26.06 -3.97
CA ALA A 29 -11.86 25.22 -3.33
C ALA A 29 -11.53 23.79 -3.75
N LEU A 30 -11.17 22.94 -2.80
CA LEU A 30 -11.35 21.51 -3.01
C LEU A 30 -12.79 21.38 -3.52
N ALA A 31 -12.99 20.68 -4.64
CA ALA A 31 -14.35 20.39 -5.08
C ALA A 31 -15.07 19.76 -3.88
N ASP A 32 -15.96 20.54 -3.30
CA ASP A 32 -16.83 20.15 -2.22
C ASP A 32 -18.17 19.90 -2.93
N PRO A 33 -18.67 18.67 -2.93
CA PRO A 33 -18.26 17.55 -2.09
C PRO A 33 -17.00 16.80 -2.58
N LEU A 34 -16.27 16.19 -1.62
CA LEU A 34 -15.35 15.08 -1.89
C LEU A 34 -16.02 14.07 -2.85
N PRO A 35 -15.26 13.35 -3.70
CA PRO A 35 -15.84 12.35 -4.59
C PRO A 35 -16.79 11.45 -3.79
N ASP A 36 -17.98 11.19 -4.32
CA ASP A 36 -19.08 10.58 -3.57
C ASP A 36 -18.67 9.24 -2.93
N ILE A 37 -17.77 8.53 -3.61
CA ILE A 37 -17.08 7.33 -3.14
C ILE A 37 -16.39 7.52 -1.77
N VAL A 38 -15.84 8.70 -1.46
CA VAL A 38 -15.21 9.06 -0.17
C VAL A 38 -16.23 9.14 0.96
N ASN A 39 -17.42 9.64 0.66
CA ASN A 39 -18.54 9.66 1.61
C ASN A 39 -19.15 8.27 1.76
N ARG A 40 -19.32 7.56 0.64
CA ARG A 40 -19.83 6.20 0.53
C ARG A 40 -18.89 5.14 1.13
N PHE A 41 -17.56 5.34 1.17
CA PHE A 41 -16.60 4.52 1.94
C PHE A 41 -16.92 4.49 3.42
N ASN A 42 -17.57 5.55 3.92
CA ASN A 42 -17.75 5.77 5.35
C ASN A 42 -18.99 5.11 5.93
N GLU A 43 -19.87 4.58 5.07
CA GLU A 43 -21.15 3.97 5.44
C GLU A 43 -21.11 2.43 5.36
N GLY A 44 -19.96 1.83 5.06
CA GLY A 44 -19.75 0.39 5.17
C GLY A 44 -20.26 -0.43 3.98
N GLY A 45 -19.58 -0.30 2.84
CA GLY A 45 -19.78 -1.23 1.72
C GLY A 45 -20.54 -0.66 0.52
N ALA A 46 -20.34 0.61 0.20
CA ALA A 46 -20.93 1.17 -1.01
C ALA A 46 -20.54 0.41 -2.27
N GLU A 47 -21.54 -0.09 -2.97
CA GLU A 47 -21.40 -0.78 -4.24
C GLU A 47 -20.89 0.21 -5.31
N ILE A 48 -19.80 -0.15 -5.97
CA ILE A 48 -19.15 0.63 -7.00
C ILE A 48 -19.58 0.03 -8.34
N GLU A 49 -19.94 0.90 -9.28
CA GLU A 49 -20.28 0.46 -10.63
C GLU A 49 -19.05 -0.17 -11.30
N LEU A 50 -19.23 -1.30 -11.98
CA LEU A 50 -18.12 -2.04 -12.59
C LEU A 50 -17.35 -1.25 -13.65
N LYS A 51 -17.99 -0.24 -14.26
CA LYS A 51 -17.36 0.67 -15.23
C LYS A 51 -16.37 1.65 -14.57
N ASP A 52 -16.51 1.89 -13.26
CA ASP A 52 -15.66 2.79 -12.47
C ASP A 52 -14.52 2.02 -11.78
N VAL A 53 -14.37 0.73 -12.10
CA VAL A 53 -13.26 -0.12 -11.65
C VAL A 53 -12.05 0.14 -12.52
N GLU A 54 -10.99 0.59 -11.88
CA GLU A 54 -9.70 0.91 -12.47
C GLU A 54 -8.60 0.03 -11.85
N THR A 55 -7.36 0.25 -12.29
CA THR A 55 -6.18 -0.34 -11.67
C THR A 55 -5.22 0.72 -11.16
N MET A 56 -4.54 0.42 -10.06
CA MET A 56 -3.49 1.26 -9.48
C MET A 56 -2.38 0.36 -8.96
N GLY A 57 -1.22 0.37 -9.62
CA GLY A 57 -0.10 -0.51 -9.28
C GLY A 57 -0.46 -2.00 -9.41
N GLY A 58 -1.35 -2.36 -10.33
CA GLY A 58 -1.86 -3.73 -10.52
C GLY A 58 -2.96 -4.14 -9.55
N LEU A 59 -3.29 -3.31 -8.56
CA LEU A 59 -4.39 -3.53 -7.62
C LEU A 59 -5.70 -2.96 -8.16
N LEU A 60 -6.83 -3.49 -7.70
CA LEU A 60 -8.14 -2.95 -8.06
C LEU A 60 -8.36 -1.63 -7.33
N SER A 61 -8.77 -0.61 -8.08
CA SER A 61 -9.02 0.73 -7.57
C SER A 61 -10.34 1.30 -8.09
N SER A 62 -10.81 2.35 -7.45
CA SER A 62 -11.80 3.27 -8.02
C SER A 62 -11.58 4.64 -7.39
N ASN A 63 -11.46 5.68 -8.23
CA ASN A 63 -11.35 7.07 -7.78
C ASN A 63 -10.26 7.30 -6.70
N GLY A 64 -9.13 6.60 -6.82
CA GLY A 64 -8.00 6.73 -5.90
C GLY A 64 -8.13 5.99 -4.56
N ALA A 65 -9.13 5.12 -4.40
CA ALA A 65 -9.22 4.19 -3.28
C ALA A 65 -9.05 2.75 -3.74
N GLN A 66 -8.63 1.91 -2.81
CA GLN A 66 -8.52 0.47 -3.02
C GLN A 66 -9.87 -0.20 -2.84
N ILE A 67 -10.18 -1.13 -3.73
CA ILE A 67 -11.45 -1.86 -3.74
C ILE A 67 -11.21 -3.37 -3.86
N VAL A 68 -12.27 -4.14 -3.69
CA VAL A 68 -12.28 -5.57 -3.99
C VAL A 68 -13.42 -5.92 -4.92
N LEU A 69 -13.26 -7.01 -5.68
CA LEU A 69 -14.31 -7.61 -6.49
C LEU A 69 -14.66 -8.99 -5.94
N TYR A 70 -15.95 -9.29 -5.82
CA TYR A 70 -16.43 -10.64 -5.46
C TYR A 70 -17.73 -10.95 -6.21
N ILE A 71 -18.11 -12.23 -6.28
CA ILE A 71 -19.38 -12.66 -6.87
C ILE A 71 -20.31 -13.03 -5.69
N PRO A 72 -21.42 -12.31 -5.44
CA PRO A 72 -22.31 -12.59 -4.31
C PRO A 72 -23.04 -13.93 -4.43
N ASP A 73 -23.56 -14.21 -5.63
CA ASP A 73 -24.17 -15.50 -5.98
C ASP A 73 -23.15 -16.63 -5.78
N GLN A 74 -23.36 -17.55 -4.85
CA GLN A 74 -22.56 -18.77 -4.64
C GLN A 74 -23.17 -20.00 -5.32
N GLY A 75 -24.31 -19.85 -5.99
CA GLY A 75 -25.06 -20.93 -6.61
C GLY A 75 -25.49 -21.98 -5.59
N GLN A 76 -25.34 -23.24 -5.96
CA GLN A 76 -25.72 -24.39 -5.11
C GLN A 76 -24.74 -24.71 -3.99
N ASN A 77 -23.63 -23.97 -3.87
CA ASN A 77 -22.65 -24.18 -2.81
C ASN A 77 -22.93 -23.34 -1.56
N ILE A 78 -24.04 -22.59 -1.53
CA ILE A 78 -24.28 -21.57 -0.51
C ILE A 78 -24.28 -22.13 0.91
N ASP A 79 -24.84 -23.32 1.14
CA ASP A 79 -24.85 -23.95 2.47
C ASP A 79 -23.42 -24.14 3.01
N GLN A 80 -22.52 -24.71 2.18
CA GLN A 80 -21.10 -24.89 2.51
C GLN A 80 -20.37 -23.56 2.69
N VAL A 81 -20.73 -22.52 1.93
CA VAL A 81 -20.11 -21.20 2.04
C VAL A 81 -20.51 -20.49 3.33
N LEU A 82 -21.76 -20.65 3.78
CA LEU A 82 -22.21 -20.08 5.05
C LEU A 82 -21.58 -20.80 6.25
N GLU A 83 -21.30 -22.10 6.13
CA GLU A 83 -20.56 -22.87 7.15
C GLU A 83 -19.05 -22.58 7.12
N ASN A 84 -18.46 -22.56 5.92
CA ASN A 84 -17.03 -22.39 5.68
C ASN A 84 -16.77 -21.47 4.47
N GLY A 85 -16.86 -20.16 4.71
CA GLY A 85 -16.67 -19.10 3.70
C GLY A 85 -15.53 -19.30 2.69
N PRO A 86 -14.34 -19.78 3.11
CA PRO A 86 -13.23 -20.06 2.21
C PRO A 86 -13.50 -21.04 1.05
N ASP A 87 -14.54 -21.87 1.13
CA ASP A 87 -14.93 -22.81 0.07
C ASP A 87 -15.71 -22.13 -1.06
N GLY A 88 -16.18 -20.89 -0.84
CA GLY A 88 -16.93 -20.12 -1.83
C GLY A 88 -16.13 -19.58 -3.00
N LYS A 89 -16.79 -18.78 -3.83
CA LYS A 89 -16.12 -17.99 -4.87
C LYS A 89 -15.14 -17.02 -4.20
N LYS A 90 -14.04 -16.71 -4.90
CA LYS A 90 -12.93 -15.98 -4.32
C LYS A 90 -13.08 -14.47 -4.47
N VAL A 91 -12.47 -13.75 -3.54
CA VAL A 91 -12.35 -12.28 -3.58
C VAL A 91 -11.12 -11.91 -4.39
N HIS A 92 -11.28 -10.93 -5.27
CA HIS A 92 -10.21 -10.37 -6.08
C HIS A 92 -9.79 -9.02 -5.54
N VAL A 93 -8.48 -8.82 -5.49
CA VAL A 93 -7.83 -7.60 -4.96
C VAL A 93 -6.90 -6.94 -5.99
N ALA A 94 -6.76 -7.57 -7.16
CA ALA A 94 -5.86 -7.18 -8.24
C ALA A 94 -6.46 -7.61 -9.59
N ASP A 95 -6.08 -6.93 -10.68
CA ASP A 95 -6.48 -7.28 -12.05
C ASP A 95 -5.74 -8.53 -12.55
N CYS A 96 -6.11 -9.67 -11.98
CA CYS A 96 -5.44 -10.94 -12.22
C CYS A 96 -5.99 -11.67 -13.44
N GLN A 97 -5.27 -12.71 -13.85
CA GLN A 97 -5.63 -13.57 -14.99
C GLN A 97 -7.07 -14.10 -14.95
N THR A 98 -7.64 -14.35 -13.75
CA THR A 98 -9.03 -14.79 -13.65
C THR A 98 -10.02 -13.69 -14.06
N LEU A 99 -9.76 -12.43 -13.71
CA LEU A 99 -10.63 -11.32 -14.12
C LEU A 99 -10.51 -11.08 -15.63
N GLU A 100 -9.31 -11.17 -16.20
CA GLU A 100 -9.10 -11.13 -17.66
C GLU A 100 -9.93 -12.22 -18.37
N GLN A 101 -9.87 -13.47 -17.89
CA GLN A 101 -10.67 -14.57 -18.44
C GLN A 101 -12.17 -14.34 -18.27
N MET A 102 -12.61 -13.74 -17.16
CA MET A 102 -14.02 -13.42 -16.93
C MET A 102 -14.52 -12.31 -17.86
N ARG A 103 -13.67 -11.32 -18.20
CA ARG A 103 -13.97 -10.33 -19.25
C ARG A 103 -14.09 -10.99 -20.62
N GLN A 104 -13.10 -11.81 -21.02
CA GLN A 104 -13.10 -12.51 -22.32
C GLN A 104 -14.32 -13.42 -22.52
N ARG A 105 -14.84 -13.99 -21.43
CA ARG A 105 -16.03 -14.87 -21.45
C ARG A 105 -17.36 -14.10 -21.31
N ASN A 106 -17.35 -12.77 -21.28
CA ASN A 106 -18.52 -11.93 -21.01
C ASN A 106 -19.25 -12.34 -19.71
N ARG A 107 -18.49 -12.56 -18.62
CA ARG A 107 -18.99 -12.92 -17.28
C ARG A 107 -18.57 -11.93 -16.20
N PHE A 108 -17.86 -10.85 -16.55
CA PHE A 108 -17.37 -9.85 -15.61
C PHE A 108 -18.50 -9.09 -14.90
N GLN A 109 -19.67 -8.95 -15.53
CA GLN A 109 -20.89 -8.34 -14.98
C GLN A 109 -21.47 -9.07 -13.75
N ARG A 110 -20.94 -10.26 -13.41
CA ARG A 110 -21.36 -11.00 -12.20
C ARG A 110 -20.68 -10.51 -10.92
N TYR A 111 -19.64 -9.70 -11.05
CA TYR A 111 -18.92 -9.19 -9.90
C TYR A 111 -19.65 -7.99 -9.29
N ARG A 112 -19.49 -7.81 -7.98
CA ARG A 112 -19.74 -6.55 -7.28
C ARG A 112 -18.42 -5.96 -6.84
N ALA A 113 -18.28 -4.64 -7.00
CA ALA A 113 -17.15 -3.87 -6.50
C ALA A 113 -17.56 -3.15 -5.21
N LEU A 114 -16.69 -3.16 -4.20
CA LEU A 114 -16.90 -2.43 -2.96
C LEU A 114 -15.58 -2.23 -2.22
N VAL A 115 -15.61 -1.38 -1.20
CA VAL A 115 -14.55 -1.29 -0.20
C VAL A 115 -14.92 -2.12 1.00
N ASN A 116 -14.11 -3.14 1.26
CA ASN A 116 -14.31 -4.06 2.36
C ASN A 116 -12.95 -4.46 2.95
N THR A 117 -12.71 -4.03 4.20
CA THR A 117 -11.54 -4.42 4.97
C THR A 117 -11.81 -5.53 5.98
N SER A 118 -13.09 -5.87 6.26
CA SER A 118 -13.45 -6.93 7.22
C SER A 118 -13.25 -8.31 6.62
N GLY A 119 -13.49 -8.47 5.33
CA GLY A 119 -13.46 -9.77 4.65
C GLY A 119 -14.76 -10.56 4.73
N ASP A 120 -15.78 -10.02 5.39
CA ASP A 120 -17.12 -10.61 5.45
C ASP A 120 -17.97 -10.03 4.32
N PHE A 121 -18.58 -10.88 3.52
CA PHE A 121 -19.33 -10.51 2.32
C PHE A 121 -20.75 -11.05 2.38
N GLU A 122 -21.71 -10.19 1.99
CA GLU A 122 -23.08 -10.60 1.73
C GLU A 122 -23.14 -11.52 0.51
N VAL A 123 -23.57 -12.76 0.71
CA VAL A 123 -23.65 -13.80 -0.32
C VAL A 123 -25.03 -14.42 -0.36
N PHE A 124 -25.41 -14.94 -1.51
CA PHE A 124 -26.68 -15.65 -1.67
C PHE A 124 -26.54 -16.85 -2.60
N GLY A 125 -27.50 -17.75 -2.57
CA GLY A 125 -27.55 -18.88 -3.49
C GLY A 125 -28.78 -19.75 -3.27
N TYR A 126 -28.76 -20.94 -3.85
CA TYR A 126 -29.86 -21.91 -3.71
C TYR A 126 -29.41 -23.05 -2.80
N SER A 127 -30.04 -23.18 -1.64
CA SER A 127 -29.78 -24.27 -0.69
C SER A 127 -30.37 -25.57 -1.20
N LYS A 128 -29.56 -26.63 -1.22
CA LYS A 128 -30.05 -27.99 -1.53
C LYS A 128 -30.70 -28.66 -0.32
N ASN A 129 -30.41 -28.14 0.87
CA ASN A 129 -30.93 -28.68 2.13
C ASN A 129 -32.36 -28.19 2.40
N THR A 130 -32.63 -26.91 2.15
CA THR A 130 -33.95 -26.30 2.39
C THR A 130 -34.78 -26.13 1.11
N PHE A 131 -34.22 -26.44 -0.06
CA PHE A 131 -34.84 -26.23 -1.38
C PHE A 131 -35.34 -24.78 -1.59
N SER A 132 -34.59 -23.81 -1.08
CA SER A 132 -34.94 -22.39 -1.15
C SER A 132 -33.72 -21.52 -1.43
N SER A 133 -33.97 -20.28 -1.88
CA SER A 133 -32.94 -19.25 -1.85
C SER A 133 -32.58 -18.91 -0.41
N VAL A 134 -31.28 -18.78 -0.14
CA VAL A 134 -30.76 -18.37 1.16
C VAL A 134 -29.68 -17.30 0.94
N GLU A 135 -29.58 -16.40 1.91
CA GLU A 135 -28.60 -15.31 1.97
C GLU A 135 -27.93 -15.30 3.34
N GLY A 136 -26.75 -14.69 3.41
CA GLY A 136 -26.04 -14.51 4.66
C GLY A 136 -24.66 -13.91 4.45
N SER A 137 -23.92 -13.75 5.54
CA SER A 137 -22.57 -13.20 5.52
C SER A 137 -21.55 -14.33 5.58
N ALA A 138 -20.54 -14.29 4.71
CA ALA A 138 -19.46 -15.28 4.66
C ALA A 138 -18.08 -14.65 4.48
N ARG A 139 -17.08 -15.19 5.17
CA ARG A 139 -15.68 -14.76 5.04
C ARG A 139 -15.00 -15.46 3.86
N LEU A 140 -15.00 -14.80 2.70
CA LEU A 140 -14.52 -15.38 1.45
C LEU A 140 -12.98 -15.35 1.33
N ARG A 141 -12.40 -16.42 0.77
CA ARG A 141 -10.95 -16.52 0.55
C ARG A 141 -10.48 -15.66 -0.63
N VAL A 142 -9.30 -15.07 -0.52
CA VAL A 142 -8.64 -14.35 -1.62
C VAL A 142 -8.34 -15.26 -2.83
N CYS A 143 -8.40 -14.68 -4.03
CA CYS A 143 -8.01 -15.35 -5.25
C CYS A 143 -6.49 -15.59 -5.30
N ILE A 144 -6.08 -16.85 -5.45
CA ILE A 144 -4.68 -17.24 -5.59
C ILE A 144 -4.00 -16.53 -6.78
N ASN A 145 -4.73 -16.27 -7.88
CA ASN A 145 -4.15 -15.57 -9.02
C ASN A 145 -3.87 -14.09 -8.72
N CYS A 146 -4.59 -13.46 -7.79
CA CYS A 146 -4.22 -12.13 -7.29
C CYS A 146 -2.92 -12.21 -6.48
N LEU A 147 -2.78 -13.19 -5.57
CA LEU A 147 -1.55 -13.37 -4.79
C LEU A 147 -0.33 -13.64 -5.69
N LYS A 148 -0.52 -14.46 -6.73
CA LYS A 148 0.51 -14.71 -7.74
C LYS A 148 0.89 -13.46 -8.52
N HIS A 149 -0.11 -12.73 -9.03
CA HIS A 149 0.11 -11.53 -9.85
C HIS A 149 0.89 -10.45 -9.09
N LEU A 150 0.56 -10.22 -7.83
CA LEU A 150 1.23 -9.23 -7.00
C LEU A 150 2.54 -9.73 -6.37
N ASN A 151 2.82 -11.05 -6.48
CA ASN A 151 3.80 -11.75 -5.64
C ASN A 151 3.68 -11.35 -4.15
N TYR A 152 2.43 -11.25 -3.65
CA TYR A 152 2.14 -10.71 -2.32
C TYR A 152 2.93 -11.46 -1.24
N ARG A 153 3.75 -10.74 -0.45
CA ARG A 153 4.65 -11.29 0.57
C ARG A 153 5.56 -12.43 0.05
N GLY A 154 5.88 -12.39 -1.24
CA GLY A 154 6.69 -13.40 -1.90
C GLY A 154 5.95 -14.70 -2.26
N TYR A 155 4.63 -14.67 -2.48
CA TYR A 155 3.83 -15.87 -2.80
C TYR A 155 4.41 -16.75 -3.93
N VAL A 156 5.02 -16.15 -4.96
CA VAL A 156 5.69 -16.84 -6.07
C VAL A 156 7.19 -16.99 -5.82
N SER A 157 7.82 -15.97 -5.23
CA SER A 157 9.27 -15.96 -5.02
C SER A 157 9.73 -16.90 -3.91
N THR A 158 8.84 -17.23 -2.96
CA THR A 158 9.15 -18.01 -1.75
C THR A 158 8.19 -19.19 -1.60
N PRO A 159 8.29 -20.25 -2.45
CA PRO A 159 7.29 -21.30 -2.55
C PRO A 159 6.96 -22.02 -1.23
N ALA A 160 7.95 -22.18 -0.34
CA ALA A 160 7.78 -22.82 0.96
C ALA A 160 6.76 -22.10 1.87
N ARG A 161 6.51 -20.80 1.65
CA ARG A 161 5.59 -19.98 2.46
C ARG A 161 4.19 -19.83 1.86
N LYS A 162 3.89 -20.46 0.71
CA LYS A 162 2.58 -20.31 0.03
C LYS A 162 1.39 -20.66 0.91
N GLY A 163 1.50 -21.73 1.69
CA GLY A 163 0.46 -22.17 2.61
C GLY A 163 0.19 -21.12 3.68
N GLU A 164 1.26 -20.68 4.36
CA GLU A 164 1.23 -19.62 5.38
C GLU A 164 0.64 -18.30 4.86
N ILE A 165 1.11 -17.82 3.69
CA ILE A 165 0.63 -16.55 3.10
C ILE A 165 -0.86 -16.63 2.76
N LEU A 166 -1.34 -17.78 2.27
CA LEU A 166 -2.74 -17.97 1.95
C LEU A 166 -3.61 -18.10 3.21
N SER A 167 -3.17 -18.86 4.22
CA SER A 167 -3.93 -19.07 5.45
C SER A 167 -4.04 -17.80 6.29
N ASN A 168 -2.99 -16.99 6.29
CA ASN A 168 -2.90 -15.78 7.11
C ASN A 168 -3.32 -14.51 6.34
N PHE A 169 -3.87 -14.66 5.13
CA PHE A 169 -4.35 -13.52 4.36
C PHE A 169 -5.51 -12.83 5.08
N ASP A 170 -5.40 -11.51 5.23
CA ASP A 170 -6.44 -10.66 5.82
C ASP A 170 -6.54 -9.36 5.00
N LEU A 171 -7.77 -8.92 4.71
CA LEU A 171 -7.99 -7.75 3.87
C LEU A 171 -7.51 -6.46 4.55
N LYS A 172 -7.65 -6.31 5.86
CA LYS A 172 -7.19 -5.12 6.57
C LYS A 172 -5.67 -4.98 6.45
N ASN A 173 -4.94 -6.06 6.70
CA ASN A 173 -3.48 -6.10 6.54
C ASN A 173 -3.06 -5.90 5.08
N PHE A 174 -3.80 -6.49 4.14
CA PHE A 174 -3.55 -6.30 2.71
C PHE A 174 -3.70 -4.83 2.29
N PHE A 175 -4.77 -4.17 2.71
CA PHE A 175 -5.00 -2.76 2.37
C PHE A 175 -3.93 -1.85 2.99
N ALA A 176 -3.53 -2.12 4.24
CA ALA A 176 -2.44 -1.40 4.89
C ALA A 176 -1.10 -1.59 4.16
N HIS A 177 -0.80 -2.80 3.67
CA HIS A 177 0.41 -3.12 2.92
C HIS A 177 0.55 -2.32 1.62
N TYR A 178 -0.57 -1.99 0.95
CA TYR A 178 -0.57 -1.20 -0.30
C TYR A 178 -1.01 0.25 -0.12
N SER A 179 -1.21 0.70 1.13
CA SER A 179 -1.82 2.00 1.45
C SER A 179 -1.10 3.22 0.86
N SER A 180 0.21 3.13 0.63
CA SER A 180 1.01 4.18 0.03
C SER A 180 0.67 4.44 -1.45
N LEU A 181 0.01 3.50 -2.13
CA LEU A 181 -0.41 3.70 -3.52
C LEU A 181 -1.71 4.50 -3.62
N PHE A 182 -2.53 4.53 -2.57
CA PHE A 182 -3.90 5.03 -2.63
C PHE A 182 -4.04 6.40 -1.96
N ARG A 183 -4.86 7.26 -2.56
CA ARG A 183 -5.16 8.60 -2.07
C ARG A 183 -6.11 8.56 -0.88
N TYR A 184 -7.12 7.69 -0.96
CA TYR A 184 -8.15 7.54 0.06
C TYR A 184 -8.03 6.21 0.76
N LEU A 185 -8.17 6.25 2.08
CA LEU A 185 -8.04 5.08 2.95
C LEU A 185 -9.36 4.83 3.70
N PRO A 186 -9.76 3.56 3.88
CA PRO A 186 -10.92 3.19 4.68
C PRO A 186 -10.94 3.80 6.08
N LYS A 187 -12.12 4.22 6.57
CA LYS A 187 -12.31 4.69 7.96
C LYS A 187 -11.97 3.66 9.02
N SER A 188 -12.06 2.37 8.70
CA SER A 188 -11.64 1.28 9.59
C SER A 188 -10.16 1.35 9.98
N PHE A 189 -9.38 2.18 9.29
CA PHE A 189 -8.01 2.52 9.65
C PHE A 189 -7.87 3.70 10.61
N ILE A 190 -8.94 4.47 10.87
CA ILE A 190 -8.93 5.47 11.94
C ILE A 190 -8.86 4.69 13.25
N GLU A 191 -7.66 4.66 13.85
CA GLU A 191 -7.41 3.93 15.09
C GLU A 191 -8.39 4.35 16.19
N ASP A 192 -8.96 3.34 16.85
CA ASP A 192 -9.63 3.55 18.12
C ASP A 192 -8.58 3.91 19.18
N LYS A 193 -8.70 5.10 19.78
CA LYS A 193 -7.77 5.58 20.83
C LYS A 193 -7.91 4.81 22.15
N GLY A 194 -8.74 3.79 22.17
CA GLY A 194 -8.96 2.91 23.32
C GLY A 194 -7.68 2.25 23.83
N GLY A 195 -7.58 2.16 25.16
CA GLY A 195 -6.56 1.36 25.86
C GLY A 195 -5.34 2.15 26.33
N TYR A 196 -5.06 3.34 25.80
CA TYR A 196 -3.94 4.16 26.24
C TYR A 196 -4.19 4.84 27.59
N ALA A 197 -3.11 5.09 28.34
CA ALA A 197 -3.15 5.94 29.52
C ALA A 197 -3.54 7.39 29.15
N LYS A 198 -4.19 8.13 30.06
CA LYS A 198 -4.66 9.50 29.81
C LYS A 198 -3.53 10.46 29.39
N ASN A 199 -2.30 10.24 29.89
CA ASN A 199 -1.12 11.04 29.59
C ASN A 199 -0.28 10.53 28.39
N TRP A 200 -0.78 9.58 27.59
CA TRP A 200 -0.01 8.93 26.52
C TRP A 200 0.62 9.92 25.53
N LYS A 201 -0.10 10.99 25.16
CA LYS A 201 0.44 12.03 24.26
C LYS A 201 1.74 12.64 24.79
N GLU A 202 1.82 12.90 26.09
CA GLU A 202 2.99 13.47 26.74
C GLU A 202 4.10 12.43 26.87
N VAL A 203 3.77 11.21 27.32
CA VAL A 203 4.72 10.09 27.43
C VAL A 203 5.39 9.80 26.09
N SER A 204 4.62 9.66 25.02
CA SER A 204 5.13 9.40 23.68
C SER A 204 5.97 10.57 23.15
N ALA A 205 5.58 11.83 23.41
CA ALA A 205 6.35 12.99 22.99
C ALA A 205 7.73 13.04 23.70
N LYS A 206 7.74 12.92 25.04
CA LYS A 206 8.97 12.91 25.85
C LYS A 206 9.90 11.75 25.46
N PHE A 207 9.34 10.56 25.25
CA PHE A 207 10.15 9.40 24.85
C PHE A 207 10.76 9.57 23.45
N ARG A 208 10.02 10.08 22.47
CA ARG A 208 10.58 10.35 21.13
C ARG A 208 11.65 11.44 21.15
N GLU A 209 11.47 12.44 22.00
CA GLU A 209 12.47 13.48 22.24
C GLU A 209 13.75 12.92 22.89
N SER A 210 13.63 12.03 23.90
CA SER A 210 14.79 11.39 24.53
C SER A 210 15.58 10.50 23.56
N LYS A 211 14.94 9.98 22.51
CA LYS A 211 15.59 9.27 21.40
C LYS A 211 16.05 10.17 20.26
N ASN A 212 16.06 11.49 20.44
CA ASN A 212 16.48 12.49 19.45
C ASN A 212 15.74 12.39 18.10
N PHE A 213 14.49 11.91 18.12
CA PHE A 213 13.73 11.59 16.93
C PHE A 213 14.39 10.60 15.95
N VAL A 214 15.28 9.71 16.44
CA VAL A 214 15.93 8.67 15.64
C VAL A 214 15.18 7.35 15.76
N CYS A 215 14.91 6.69 14.64
CA CYS A 215 14.33 5.36 14.64
C CYS A 215 15.31 4.33 15.22
N GLU A 216 14.92 3.60 16.26
CA GLU A 216 15.78 2.60 16.90
C GLU A 216 15.96 1.33 16.05
N SER A 217 15.12 1.10 15.02
CA SER A 217 15.27 0.02 14.05
C SER A 217 16.19 0.42 12.88
N CYS A 218 15.72 1.25 11.94
CA CYS A 218 16.51 1.60 10.75
C CYS A 218 17.49 2.78 10.92
N LYS A 219 17.55 3.39 12.11
CA LYS A 219 18.45 4.52 12.44
C LYS A 219 18.18 5.84 11.71
N VAL A 220 17.05 5.96 10.99
CA VAL A 220 16.67 7.22 10.33
C VAL A 220 16.40 8.31 11.36
N ASP A 221 17.09 9.45 11.25
CA ASP A 221 16.84 10.69 11.98
C ASP A 221 15.65 11.42 11.32
N LEU A 222 14.60 11.65 12.10
CA LEU A 222 13.38 12.33 11.68
C LEU A 222 13.16 13.65 12.44
N LYS A 223 14.21 14.34 12.91
CA LYS A 223 14.09 15.64 13.60
C LYS A 223 13.37 16.69 12.76
N GLN A 224 13.52 16.63 11.44
CA GLN A 224 12.84 17.53 10.50
C GLN A 224 11.42 17.05 10.12
N ALA A 225 11.05 15.82 10.50
CA ALA A 225 9.75 15.21 10.25
C ALA A 225 9.24 14.44 11.48
N LYS A 226 9.24 15.11 12.64
CA LYS A 226 8.98 14.51 13.97
C LYS A 226 7.67 13.70 14.04
N GLY A 227 6.68 14.06 13.24
CA GLY A 227 5.39 13.36 13.16
C GLY A 227 5.50 11.92 12.62
N LEU A 228 6.58 11.58 11.91
CA LEU A 228 6.80 10.27 11.29
C LEU A 228 7.52 9.27 12.19
N LEU A 229 7.88 9.69 13.41
CA LEU A 229 8.39 8.80 14.44
C LEU A 229 7.28 8.49 15.43
N HIS A 230 7.03 7.21 15.66
CA HIS A 230 6.04 6.67 16.58
C HIS A 230 6.71 6.06 17.81
N THR A 231 5.93 5.91 18.88
CA THR A 231 6.32 5.10 20.04
C THR A 231 5.58 3.76 19.96
N HIS A 232 6.32 2.67 19.99
CA HIS A 232 5.84 1.30 19.98
C HIS A 232 5.98 0.69 21.39
N HIS A 233 4.93 0.01 21.86
CA HIS A 233 4.97 -0.80 23.09
C HIS A 233 5.40 -2.22 22.75
N ARG A 234 6.58 -2.64 23.23
CA ARG A 234 7.20 -3.94 22.88
C ARG A 234 6.36 -5.13 23.33
N ASP A 235 5.70 -5.02 24.49
CA ASP A 235 4.83 -6.06 25.05
C ASP A 235 3.38 -6.02 24.53
N GLY A 236 3.03 -5.04 23.69
CA GLY A 236 1.67 -4.79 23.21
C GLY A 236 0.71 -4.21 24.26
N ASN A 237 1.14 -4.01 25.51
CA ASN A 237 0.35 -3.40 26.56
C ASN A 237 0.45 -1.88 26.51
N LYS A 238 -0.57 -1.24 25.92
CA LYS A 238 -0.70 0.23 25.76
C LYS A 238 -0.67 1.04 27.07
N ARG A 239 -0.74 0.39 28.23
CA ARG A 239 -0.65 1.02 29.56
C ARG A 239 0.74 0.89 30.20
N ASN A 240 1.57 -0.03 29.72
CA ASN A 240 2.93 -0.21 30.24
C ASN A 240 3.87 0.84 29.64
N ASN A 241 3.93 1.99 30.29
CA ASN A 241 4.73 3.13 29.85
C ASN A 241 6.17 3.13 30.41
N GLY A 242 6.65 2.00 30.95
CA GLY A 242 8.04 1.89 31.38
C GLY A 242 8.98 2.09 30.20
N GLU A 243 10.04 2.88 30.36
CA GLU A 243 10.94 3.26 29.26
C GLU A 243 11.52 2.03 28.53
N ALA A 244 11.86 0.97 29.29
CA ALA A 244 12.35 -0.30 28.74
C ALA A 244 11.33 -1.02 27.83
N ASN A 245 10.04 -0.75 28.00
CA ASN A 245 8.97 -1.29 27.17
C ASN A 245 8.65 -0.44 25.93
N LEU A 246 9.19 0.77 25.85
CA LEU A 246 8.96 1.67 24.72
C LEU A 246 10.07 1.52 23.68
N GLN A 247 9.72 1.73 22.42
CA GLN A 247 10.66 1.78 21.31
C GLN A 247 10.28 2.88 20.32
N ALA A 248 11.25 3.68 19.88
CA ALA A 248 11.02 4.75 18.93
C ALA A 248 11.21 4.20 17.50
N LEU A 249 10.15 4.13 16.73
CA LEU A 249 10.17 3.56 15.38
C LEU A 249 9.63 4.57 14.36
N CYS A 250 10.27 4.68 13.19
CA CYS A 250 9.62 5.41 12.09
C CYS A 250 8.33 4.68 11.70
N ALA A 251 7.36 5.39 11.12
CA ALA A 251 6.07 4.82 10.78
C ALA A 251 6.20 3.52 9.96
N ASP A 252 7.15 3.45 9.02
CA ASP A 252 7.42 2.27 8.19
C ASP A 252 7.99 1.08 8.99
N CYS A 253 8.98 1.31 9.85
CA CYS A 253 9.47 0.25 10.75
C CYS A 253 8.40 -0.18 11.75
N HIS A 254 7.52 0.73 12.17
CA HIS A 254 6.45 0.43 13.12
C HIS A 254 5.38 -0.45 12.49
N ARG A 255 4.88 -0.14 11.28
CA ARG A 255 3.89 -1.01 10.59
C ARG A 255 4.42 -2.43 10.32
N LYS A 256 5.75 -2.58 10.21
CA LYS A 256 6.43 -3.85 9.99
C LYS A 256 6.70 -4.63 11.29
N GLN A 257 6.33 -4.10 12.46
CA GLN A 257 6.40 -4.86 13.71
C GLN A 257 5.30 -5.94 13.75
N PRO A 258 5.53 -7.06 14.46
CA PRO A 258 4.51 -8.09 14.65
C PRO A 258 3.18 -7.49 15.13
N LEU A 259 2.08 -7.95 14.56
CA LEU A 259 0.71 -7.51 14.87
C LEU A 259 0.39 -6.04 14.50
N HIS A 260 1.30 -5.33 13.83
CA HIS A 260 1.11 -3.95 13.38
C HIS A 260 0.93 -3.85 11.85
N ASP A 261 0.77 -4.99 11.16
CA ASP A 261 0.54 -5.07 9.72
C ASP A 261 -0.70 -4.28 9.23
N HIS A 262 -1.61 -3.93 10.13
CA HIS A 262 -2.81 -3.14 9.87
C HIS A 262 -2.57 -1.63 9.87
N MET A 263 -1.38 -1.17 10.27
CA MET A 263 -1.00 0.24 10.22
C MET A 263 -0.70 0.65 8.78
N TYR A 264 -1.28 1.78 8.37
CA TYR A 264 -1.08 2.34 7.05
C TYR A 264 -0.12 3.51 7.07
N ILE A 265 0.43 3.83 5.90
CA ILE A 265 1.28 5.01 5.69
C ILE A 265 0.84 5.65 4.39
N LYS A 266 0.62 6.95 4.43
CA LYS A 266 0.29 7.72 3.23
C LYS A 266 1.51 7.80 2.31
N GLN A 267 1.28 7.87 1.01
CA GLN A 267 2.34 8.03 0.00
C GLN A 267 3.36 9.10 0.39
N ARG A 268 2.88 10.30 0.74
CA ARG A 268 3.71 11.44 1.15
C ARG A 268 4.62 11.10 2.33
N ASP A 269 4.08 10.43 3.34
CA ASP A 269 4.82 10.11 4.56
C ASP A 269 5.88 9.04 4.28
N MET A 270 5.57 8.06 3.43
CA MET A 270 6.52 7.05 2.97
C MET A 270 7.65 7.68 2.15
N ALA A 271 7.33 8.55 1.19
CA ALA A 271 8.31 9.28 0.37
C ALA A 271 9.27 10.10 1.25
N ILE A 272 8.76 10.81 2.25
CA ILE A 272 9.60 11.55 3.21
C ILE A 272 10.56 10.60 3.95
N ILE A 273 10.08 9.44 4.43
CA ILE A 273 10.94 8.44 5.10
C ILE A 273 12.04 7.95 4.16
N GLN A 274 11.72 7.62 2.90
CA GLN A 274 12.71 7.16 1.92
C GLN A 274 13.75 8.25 1.62
N GLN A 275 13.31 9.50 1.44
CA GLN A 275 14.20 10.63 1.23
C GLN A 275 15.20 10.78 2.38
N PHE A 276 14.75 10.71 3.64
CA PHE A 276 15.66 10.77 4.79
C PHE A 276 16.60 9.57 4.86
N ARG A 277 16.10 8.36 4.61
CA ARG A 277 16.95 7.14 4.59
C ARG A 277 18.05 7.25 3.54
N LYS A 278 17.75 7.77 2.35
CA LYS A 278 18.73 7.98 1.29
C LYS A 278 19.72 9.09 1.65
N ALA A 279 19.24 10.25 2.08
CA ALA A 279 20.09 11.38 2.47
C ALA A 279 21.05 11.06 3.63
N GLN A 280 20.69 10.09 4.48
CA GLN A 280 21.48 9.62 5.61
C GLN A 280 22.29 8.35 5.31
N ASN A 281 22.34 7.91 4.05
CA ASN A 281 23.05 6.70 3.61
C ASN A 281 22.62 5.40 4.32
N ILE A 282 21.36 5.34 4.79
CA ILE A 282 20.76 4.13 5.40
C ILE A 282 20.37 3.13 4.29
N ILE A 283 19.84 3.65 3.19
CA ILE A 283 19.64 2.90 1.95
C ILE A 283 20.67 3.38 0.93
N GLY A 284 21.39 2.45 0.31
CA GLY A 284 22.37 2.75 -0.73
C GLY A 284 22.99 1.51 -1.35
N SER A 285 24.08 1.70 -2.08
CA SER A 285 24.77 0.63 -2.85
C SER A 285 25.34 -0.50 -1.99
N THR A 286 25.49 -0.33 -0.68
CA THR A 286 26.02 -1.34 0.26
C THR A 286 24.93 -2.11 1.03
N THR A 287 23.66 -1.69 0.98
CA THR A 287 22.56 -2.31 1.73
C THR A 287 22.36 -3.77 1.30
N SER A 288 22.27 -4.74 2.23
CA SER A 288 21.99 -6.14 1.86
C SER A 288 20.58 -6.29 1.29
N TRP A 289 20.30 -7.40 0.58
CA TRP A 289 18.94 -7.71 0.13
C TRP A 289 17.94 -7.78 1.29
N ASP A 290 18.34 -8.39 2.40
CA ASP A 290 17.48 -8.51 3.59
C ASP A 290 17.10 -7.13 4.13
N ASN A 291 18.08 -6.23 4.27
CA ASN A 291 17.83 -4.86 4.70
C ASN A 291 17.00 -4.09 3.67
N LEU A 292 17.16 -4.33 2.36
CA LEU A 292 16.31 -3.69 1.36
C LEU A 292 14.85 -4.09 1.49
N PHE A 293 14.53 -5.35 1.79
CA PHE A 293 13.14 -5.76 2.02
C PHE A 293 12.53 -5.09 3.26
N GLU A 294 13.34 -4.82 4.28
CA GLU A 294 12.89 -4.10 5.47
C GLU A 294 12.69 -2.60 5.23
N LEU A 295 13.36 -2.01 4.24
CA LEU A 295 13.40 -0.57 4.01
C LEU A 295 12.64 -0.10 2.76
N VAL A 296 12.33 -1.01 1.82
CA VAL A 296 11.47 -0.69 0.68
C VAL A 296 10.04 -0.44 1.16
N ASP A 297 9.31 0.42 0.45
CA ASP A 297 7.87 0.50 0.65
C ASP A 297 7.23 -0.87 0.40
N SER A 298 6.36 -1.30 1.31
CA SER A 298 5.72 -2.61 1.25
C SER A 298 4.98 -2.85 -0.06
N ALA A 299 4.40 -1.80 -0.66
CA ALA A 299 3.75 -1.89 -1.96
C ALA A 299 4.65 -2.44 -3.08
N PHE A 300 5.97 -2.24 -2.99
CA PHE A 300 6.96 -2.67 -3.97
C PHE A 300 7.74 -3.94 -3.55
N GLU A 301 7.52 -4.44 -2.34
CA GLU A 301 8.23 -5.61 -1.79
C GLU A 301 8.06 -6.87 -2.64
N GLY A 302 6.82 -7.15 -3.07
CA GLY A 302 6.52 -8.29 -3.96
C GLY A 302 7.29 -8.23 -5.27
N LEU A 303 7.34 -7.06 -5.92
CA LEU A 303 8.10 -6.88 -7.16
C LEU A 303 9.61 -7.00 -6.93
N LEU A 304 10.13 -6.39 -5.85
CA LEU A 304 11.54 -6.46 -5.50
C LEU A 304 12.02 -7.92 -5.33
N ARG A 305 11.20 -8.78 -4.72
CA ARG A 305 11.49 -10.22 -4.59
C ARG A 305 11.50 -10.95 -5.92
N LEU A 306 10.68 -10.54 -6.90
CA LEU A 306 10.71 -11.14 -8.24
C LEU A 306 12.03 -10.82 -8.95
N TYR A 307 12.50 -9.58 -8.87
CA TYR A 307 13.80 -9.19 -9.42
C TYR A 307 14.96 -9.91 -8.75
N GLN A 308 14.94 -10.05 -7.41
CA GLN A 308 15.93 -10.84 -6.68
C GLN A 308 15.97 -12.29 -7.17
N LYS A 309 14.80 -12.94 -7.28
CA LYS A 309 14.69 -14.33 -7.74
C LYS A 309 15.16 -14.52 -9.18
N GLN A 310 15.01 -13.51 -10.04
CA GLN A 310 15.52 -13.53 -11.40
C GLN A 310 17.07 -13.38 -11.47
N GLY A 311 17.74 -13.09 -10.34
CA GLY A 311 19.18 -12.85 -10.32
C GLY A 311 19.56 -11.45 -10.82
N SER A 312 18.62 -10.49 -10.75
CA SER A 312 18.92 -9.10 -11.07
C SER A 312 19.95 -8.53 -10.10
N ALA A 313 20.77 -7.59 -10.58
CA ALA A 313 21.61 -6.80 -9.69
C ALA A 313 20.76 -6.11 -8.62
N LYS A 314 21.38 -5.70 -7.52
CA LYS A 314 20.66 -4.97 -6.48
C LYS A 314 20.26 -3.58 -6.97
N PRO A 315 18.98 -3.17 -6.85
CA PRO A 315 18.56 -1.84 -7.25
C PRO A 315 18.88 -0.78 -6.19
N GLU A 316 18.79 0.47 -6.60
CA GLU A 316 18.65 1.64 -5.72
C GLU A 316 17.16 1.92 -5.48
N ILE A 317 16.80 2.36 -4.27
CA ILE A 317 15.42 2.68 -3.89
C ILE A 317 15.28 4.21 -3.74
N GLY A 318 14.19 4.79 -4.26
CA GLY A 318 13.98 6.24 -4.22
C GLY A 318 15.05 7.00 -5.04
N TYR A 319 15.34 6.52 -6.25
CA TYR A 319 16.39 7.11 -7.09
C TYR A 319 15.87 8.36 -7.80
N GLU A 320 16.60 9.47 -7.61
CA GLU A 320 16.28 10.77 -8.21
C GLU A 320 17.08 10.89 -9.50
N VAL A 321 16.38 11.05 -10.61
CA VAL A 321 17.02 11.29 -11.91
C VAL A 321 17.07 12.78 -12.15
N SER A 322 18.28 13.28 -12.42
CA SER A 322 18.53 14.70 -12.67
C SER A 322 18.81 14.96 -14.14
N GLY A 323 18.18 16.00 -14.69
CA GLY A 323 18.40 16.48 -16.05
C GLY A 323 19.74 17.18 -16.24
N ALA A 324 20.03 17.61 -17.46
CA ALA A 324 21.28 18.27 -17.82
C ALA A 324 21.56 19.57 -17.02
N SER A 325 20.51 20.22 -16.52
CA SER A 325 20.59 21.40 -15.65
C SER A 325 20.92 21.07 -14.18
N GLY A 326 21.09 19.80 -13.83
CA GLY A 326 21.21 19.33 -12.45
C GLY A 326 19.87 19.30 -11.69
N ALA A 327 18.76 19.60 -12.38
CA ALA A 327 17.44 19.60 -11.79
C ALA A 327 16.85 18.18 -11.70
N VAL A 328 16.20 17.83 -10.59
CA VAL A 328 15.48 16.56 -10.46
C VAL A 328 14.24 16.61 -11.35
N VAL A 329 14.14 15.65 -12.25
CA VAL A 329 13.11 15.58 -13.30
C VAL A 329 12.17 14.39 -13.13
N ALA A 330 12.60 13.37 -12.39
CA ALA A 330 11.75 12.26 -11.98
C ALA A 330 12.32 11.60 -10.71
N GLU A 331 11.44 11.03 -9.90
CA GLU A 331 11.79 10.13 -8.81
C GLU A 331 11.29 8.72 -9.16
N SER A 332 12.12 7.71 -8.89
CA SER A 332 11.78 6.31 -9.14
C SER A 332 11.82 5.52 -7.84
N GLU A 333 10.86 4.62 -7.69
CA GLU A 333 10.70 3.82 -6.48
C GLU A 333 11.81 2.77 -6.40
N ILE A 334 12.15 2.17 -7.55
CA ILE A 334 13.24 1.21 -7.71
C ILE A 334 13.99 1.55 -9.01
N ALA A 335 15.32 1.59 -8.99
CA ALA A 335 16.13 1.85 -10.18
C ALA A 335 17.39 1.00 -10.28
N TRP A 336 17.81 0.77 -11.53
CA TRP A 336 19.11 0.24 -11.90
C TRP A 336 19.82 1.28 -12.77
N PRO A 337 20.55 2.25 -12.18
CA PRO A 337 21.10 3.36 -12.93
C PRO A 337 22.09 2.96 -14.02
N SER A 338 22.89 1.91 -13.79
CA SER A 338 23.83 1.37 -14.79
C SER A 338 23.11 0.82 -16.03
N ALA A 339 21.90 0.31 -15.88
CA ALA A 339 21.07 -0.21 -16.96
C ALA A 339 20.08 0.84 -17.52
N LYS A 340 20.07 2.06 -16.95
CA LYS A 340 19.03 3.08 -17.18
C LYS A 340 17.61 2.51 -17.14
N PHE A 341 17.35 1.66 -16.16
CA PHE A 341 16.04 1.02 -15.97
C PHE A 341 15.43 1.44 -14.64
N ALA A 342 14.14 1.78 -14.62
CA ALA A 342 13.44 2.21 -13.41
C ALA A 342 11.99 1.72 -13.36
N VAL A 343 11.53 1.50 -12.13
CA VAL A 343 10.12 1.30 -11.79
C VAL A 343 9.62 2.56 -11.09
N VAL A 344 8.54 3.13 -11.60
CA VAL A 344 7.98 4.40 -11.11
C VAL A 344 6.58 4.21 -10.53
N GLY A 345 6.20 5.11 -9.63
CA GLY A 345 4.89 5.11 -8.98
C GLY A 345 3.77 5.71 -9.84
N ASN A 346 4.08 6.53 -10.83
CA ASN A 346 3.08 7.20 -11.67
C ASN A 346 3.49 7.36 -13.15
N PRO A 347 2.53 7.60 -14.07
CA PRO A 347 2.82 7.77 -15.50
C PRO A 347 3.59 9.04 -15.86
N ASP A 348 3.55 10.10 -15.03
CA ASP A 348 4.29 11.34 -15.29
C ASP A 348 5.80 11.11 -15.15
N ASP A 349 6.24 10.47 -14.07
CA ASP A 349 7.62 10.08 -13.86
C ASP A 349 8.10 9.12 -14.94
N LYS A 350 7.23 8.21 -15.41
CA LYS A 350 7.55 7.32 -16.54
C LYS A 350 7.92 8.14 -17.78
N ARG A 351 7.05 9.08 -18.18
CA ARG A 351 7.26 9.93 -19.36
C ARG A 351 8.51 10.79 -19.23
N ASN A 352 8.75 11.35 -18.04
CA ASN A 352 9.94 12.14 -17.76
C ASN A 352 11.22 11.31 -17.91
N LEU A 353 11.26 10.09 -17.37
CA LEU A 353 12.40 9.19 -17.51
C LEU A 353 12.63 8.74 -18.96
N GLU A 354 11.57 8.38 -19.68
CA GLU A 354 11.66 7.99 -21.09
C GLU A 354 12.23 9.11 -21.97
N SER A 355 11.90 10.37 -21.67
CA SER A 355 12.48 11.54 -22.35
C SER A 355 14.00 11.67 -22.17
N MET A 356 14.56 10.97 -21.18
CA MET A 356 15.99 10.94 -20.86
C MET A 356 16.67 9.64 -21.26
N ALA A 357 16.06 8.87 -22.16
CA ALA A 357 16.53 7.56 -22.60
C ALA A 357 16.69 6.54 -21.46
N TRP A 358 15.86 6.64 -20.43
CA TRP A 358 15.64 5.54 -19.48
C TRP A 358 14.52 4.64 -19.99
N LYS A 359 14.68 3.33 -19.77
CA LYS A 359 13.54 2.41 -19.82
C LYS A 359 12.80 2.53 -18.49
N ALA A 360 11.57 3.04 -18.50
CA ALA A 360 10.75 3.15 -17.31
C ALA A 360 9.48 2.30 -17.45
N VAL A 361 9.07 1.66 -16.36
CA VAL A 361 7.81 0.92 -16.26
C VAL A 361 7.08 1.29 -14.98
N THR A 362 5.75 1.21 -14.99
CA THR A 362 4.99 1.30 -13.74
C THR A 362 5.08 0.00 -12.95
N LEU A 363 4.73 0.04 -11.66
CA LEU A 363 4.57 -1.17 -10.84
C LEU A 363 3.67 -2.21 -11.52
N GLU A 364 2.55 -1.75 -12.10
CA GLU A 364 1.60 -2.62 -12.79
C GLU A 364 2.22 -3.31 -14.02
N GLU A 365 2.89 -2.54 -14.87
CA GLU A 365 3.55 -3.06 -16.08
C GLU A 365 4.62 -4.10 -15.73
N ALA A 366 5.43 -3.82 -14.71
CA ALA A 366 6.46 -4.75 -14.24
C ALA A 366 5.86 -6.06 -13.70
N LEU A 367 4.78 -5.98 -12.89
CA LEU A 367 4.09 -7.16 -12.37
C LEU A 367 3.42 -7.98 -13.49
N ARG A 368 2.83 -7.32 -14.49
CA ARG A 368 2.26 -7.98 -15.68
C ARG A 368 3.36 -8.69 -16.48
N GLU A 369 4.51 -8.05 -16.70
CA GLU A 369 5.65 -8.66 -17.39
C GLU A 369 6.11 -9.96 -16.71
N PHE A 370 6.24 -9.97 -15.38
CA PHE A 370 6.61 -11.19 -14.64
C PHE A 370 5.53 -12.28 -14.68
N ARG A 371 4.26 -11.90 -14.70
CA ARG A 371 3.13 -12.84 -14.79
C ARG A 371 3.10 -13.53 -16.16
N ASP A 372 3.39 -12.79 -17.23
CA ASP A 372 3.22 -13.24 -18.61
C ASP A 372 4.45 -13.97 -19.17
N ARG A 373 5.61 -13.85 -18.51
CA ARG A 373 6.80 -14.68 -18.74
C ARG A 373 6.49 -16.14 -18.35
N LYS A 374 6.16 -16.97 -19.34
CA LYS A 374 6.02 -18.42 -19.22
C LYS A 374 7.36 -19.12 -19.40
#